data_AF-A0A510K271-F1
#
_entry.id   AF-A0A510K271-F1
#
_cell.length_a   1.000
_cell.length_b   1.000
_cell.length_c   1.000
_cell.angle_alpha   90.00
_cell.angle_beta   90.00
_cell.angle_gamma   90.00
#
_symmetry.space_group_name_H-M   'P 1'
#
loop_
_entity.id
_entity.type
_entity.pdbx_description
1 polymer ?
#
loop_
_entity_poly.entity_id
_entity_poly.type
_entity_poly.pdbx_seq_one_letter_code
_entity_poly.pdbx_strand_id
1 'polypeptide(L)' 'MKNIFKILILILVGVSVTSCELLSPSRWEEYNRSREERGRKCYKYSSGYVHCEDTK' A
#
# COMPACT_ATOMS: atom_id res chain seq x y z
N MET A 1 -24.81 -26.86 -9.69
CA MET A 1 -23.65 -26.78 -8.76
C MET A 1 -22.35 -26.26 -9.40
N LYS A 2 -22.06 -26.47 -10.70
CA LYS A 2 -20.83 -25.97 -11.35
C LYS A 2 -20.70 -24.43 -11.39
N ASN A 3 -21.82 -23.70 -11.46
CA ASN A 3 -21.81 -22.25 -11.68
C ASN A 3 -21.60 -21.45 -10.37
N ILE A 4 -22.01 -22.00 -9.22
CA ILE A 4 -21.81 -21.37 -7.90
C ILE A 4 -20.31 -21.29 -7.59
N PHE A 5 -19.56 -22.36 -7.84
CA PHE A 5 -18.10 -22.36 -7.65
C PHE A 5 -17.40 -21.32 -8.53
N LYS A 6 -17.88 -21.08 -9.76
CA LYS A 6 -17.32 -20.02 -10.62
C LYS A 6 -17.53 -18.62 -10.06
N ILE A 7 -18.72 -18.35 -9.50
CA ILE A 7 -19.03 -17.05 -8.89
C ILE A 7 -18.19 -16.82 -7.64
N LEU A 8 -18.04 -17.84 -6.79
CA LEU A 8 -17.19 -17.75 -5.58
C LEU A 8 -15.74 -17.45 -5.92
N ILE A 9 -15.18 -18.10 -6.95
CA ILE A 9 -13.81 -17.84 -7.42
C ILE A 9 -13.66 -16.41 -7.94
N LEU A 10 -14.62 -15.90 -8.72
CA LEU A 10 -14.57 -14.52 -9.23
C LEU A 10 -14.60 -13.48 -8.11
N ILE A 11 -15.41 -13.69 -7.09
CA ILE A 11 -15.48 -12.80 -5.92
C ILE A 11 -14.15 -12.81 -5.17
N LEU A 12 -13.58 -14.00 -4.93
CA LEU A 12 -12.32 -14.15 -4.20
C LEU A 12 -11.16 -13.46 -4.94
N VAL A 13 -11.08 -13.63 -6.26
CA VAL A 13 -10.10 -12.96 -7.11
C VAL A 13 -10.32 -11.45 -7.10
N GLY A 14 -11.56 -10.98 -7.25
CA GLY A 14 -11.90 -9.56 -7.21
C GLY A 14 -11.44 -8.89 -5.90
N VAL A 15 -11.70 -9.52 -4.75
CA VAL A 15 -11.29 -9.00 -3.43
C VAL A 15 -9.76 -9.01 -3.25
N SER A 16 -9.06 -10.01 -3.79
CA SER A 16 -7.59 -10.07 -3.71
C SER A 16 -6.90 -8.95 -4.48
N VAL A 17 -7.43 -8.59 -5.66
CA VAL A 17 -6.84 -7.54 -6.52
C VAL A 17 -7.17 -6.15 -5.97
N THR A 18 -8.38 -5.94 -5.45
CA THR A 18 -8.74 -4.66 -4.83
C THR A 18 -7.97 -4.39 -3.54
N SER A 19 -7.48 -5.44 -2.86
CA SER A 19 -6.68 -5.30 -1.62
C SER A 19 -5.31 -4.67 -1.85
N CYS A 20 -4.67 -4.83 -3.01
CA CYS A 20 -3.37 -4.21 -3.29
C CYS A 20 -3.49 -2.70 -3.57
N GLU A 21 -4.54 -2.29 -4.28
CA GLU A 21 -4.70 -0.90 -4.74
C GLU A 21 -5.52 -0.03 -3.77
N LEU A 22 -6.57 -0.56 -3.11
CA LEU A 22 -7.44 0.25 -2.23
C LEU A 22 -6.81 0.57 -0.86
N LEU A 23 -5.84 -0.22 -0.38
CA LEU A 23 -5.24 -0.04 0.95
C LEU A 23 -3.98 0.83 0.96
N SER A 24 -3.54 1.35 -0.19
CA SER A 24 -2.24 2.03 -0.34
C SER A 24 -2.26 3.56 -0.46
N PRO A 25 -3.38 4.32 -0.51
CA PRO A 25 -3.27 5.77 -0.39
C PRO A 25 -3.09 6.22 1.07
N SER A 26 -3.99 5.82 1.95
CA SER A 26 -4.07 6.33 3.34
C SER A 26 -2.95 5.81 4.24
N ARG A 27 -2.52 4.55 4.05
CA ARG A 27 -1.44 3.95 4.86
C ARG A 27 -0.10 4.65 4.67
N TRP A 28 0.19 5.14 3.46
CA TRP A 28 1.45 5.84 3.19
C TRP A 28 1.45 7.26 3.76
N GLU A 29 0.32 7.95 3.77
CA GLU A 29 0.20 9.26 4.44
C GLU A 29 0.41 9.15 5.95
N GLU A 30 -0.23 8.17 6.60
CA GLU A 30 -0.03 7.91 8.04
C GLU A 30 1.41 7.49 8.36
N TYR A 31 1.99 6.61 7.53
CA TYR A 31 3.38 6.20 7.69
C TYR A 31 4.34 7.38 7.52
N ASN A 32 4.14 8.21 6.49
CA ASN A 32 4.95 9.41 6.27
C ASN A 32 4.83 10.39 7.43
N ARG A 33 3.60 10.67 7.91
CA ARG A 33 3.37 11.54 9.07
C ARG A 33 4.06 11.01 10.34
N SER A 34 3.95 9.71 10.62
CA SER A 34 4.62 9.07 11.77
C SER A 34 6.15 9.06 11.67
N ARG A 35 6.70 9.17 10.46
CA ARG A 35 8.15 9.28 10.22
C ARG A 35 8.62 10.72 10.40
N GLU A 36 7.86 11.69 9.89
CA GLU A 36 8.10 13.12 10.13
C GLU A 36 8.05 13.47 11.63
N GLU A 37 7.10 12.94 12.40
CA GLU A 37 7.01 13.13 13.86
C GLU A 37 8.23 12.57 14.62
N ARG A 38 8.80 11.46 14.15
CA ARG A 38 10.04 10.88 14.70
C ARG A 38 11.30 11.60 14.22
N GLY A 39 11.16 12.66 13.42
CA GLY A 39 12.27 13.40 12.84
C GLY A 39 12.98 12.62 11.75
N ARG A 40 12.29 11.79 10.95
CA ARG A 40 12.89 11.09 9.83
C ARG A 40 12.09 11.29 8.55
N LYS A 41 12.70 11.88 7.53
CA LYS A 41 12.08 12.11 6.23
C LYS A 41 12.73 11.23 5.18
N CYS A 42 11.94 10.45 4.44
CA CYS A 42 12.43 9.58 3.39
C CYS A 42 11.92 10.03 2.03
N TYR A 43 12.82 10.17 1.07
CA TYR A 43 12.56 10.53 -0.31
C TYR A 43 12.73 9.31 -1.21
N LYS A 44 11.78 9.08 -2.12
CA LYS A 44 11.85 8.02 -3.12
C LYS A 44 11.98 8.64 -4.50
N TYR A 45 13.02 8.25 -5.23
CA TYR A 45 13.30 8.72 -6.58
C TYR A 45 12.69 7.77 -7.61
N SER A 46 12.46 8.28 -8.82
CA SER A 46 11.90 7.49 -9.95
C SER A 46 12.79 6.31 -10.36
N SER A 47 14.09 6.36 -10.03
CA SER A 47 15.05 5.27 -10.17
C SER A 47 14.86 4.12 -9.17
N GLY A 48 13.93 4.25 -8.22
CA GLY A 48 13.74 3.29 -7.13
C GLY A 48 14.68 3.48 -5.94
N TYR A 49 15.60 4.45 -6.03
CA TYR A 49 16.47 4.82 -4.90
C TYR A 49 15.65 5.45 -3.77
N VAL A 50 15.94 5.06 -2.52
CA VAL A 50 15.30 5.62 -1.32
C VAL A 50 16.38 6.21 -0.42
N HIS A 51 16.25 7.50 -0.12
CA HIS A 51 17.14 8.22 0.78
C HIS A 51 16.37 8.68 2.01
N CYS A 52 16.93 8.52 3.20
CA CYS A 52 16.27 8.92 4.44
C CYS A 52 17.20 9.79 5.28
N GLU A 53 16.70 10.95 5.68
CA GLU A 53 17.37 11.94 6.48
C GLU A 53 16.74 11.99 7.87
N ASP A 54 17.58 12.03 8.91
CA ASP A 54 17.13 12.38 10.26
C ASP A 54 17.14 13.91 10.36
N THR A 55 15.97 14.49 10.62
CA THR A 55 15.73 15.93 10.75
C THR A 55 15.71 16.39 12.21
N LYS A 56 16.10 15.51 13.16
CA LYS A 56 16.11 15.80 14.59
C LYS A 56 17.26 15.11 15.31
#